data_AF-A0A2N5IPC4-F1
#
_entry.id   AF-A0A2N5IPC4-F1
#
_cell.length_a   1.000
_cell.length_b   1.000
_cell.length_c   1.000
_cell.angle_alpha   90.00
_cell.angle_beta   90.00
_cell.angle_gamma   90.00
#
_symmetry.space_group_name_H-M   'P 1'
#
loop_
_entity.id
_entity.type
_entity.pdbx_description
1 polymer ?
#
loop_
_entity_poly.entity_id
_entity_poly.type
_entity_poly.pdbx_seq_one_letter_code
_entity_poly.pdbx_strand_id
1 'polypeptide(L)' 'MKRPGVVKPIPVYVPPADGIPRNAVDAKWMKLHRSARHYMERRAKAKAESQQPETNNHLS' A
#
# COMPACT_ATOMS: atom_id res chain seq x y z
N MET A 1 -1.66 -32.69 31.40
CA MET A 1 -0.77 -31.72 30.69
C MET A 1 -0.98 -31.88 29.20
N LYS A 2 -1.34 -30.81 28.48
CA LYS A 2 -1.58 -30.82 27.01
C LYS A 2 -0.25 -30.48 26.32
N ARG A 3 0.24 -31.32 25.40
CA ARG A 3 1.50 -31.04 24.68
C ARG A 3 1.33 -29.74 23.88
N PRO A 4 2.32 -28.82 23.87
CA PRO A 4 2.24 -27.65 23.00
C PRO A 4 2.12 -28.14 21.56
N GLY A 5 1.02 -27.76 20.90
CA GLY A 5 0.77 -28.14 19.51
C GLY A 5 1.88 -27.58 18.62
N VAL A 6 2.44 -28.42 17.76
CA VAL A 6 3.43 -28.00 16.76
C VAL A 6 2.74 -27.02 15.80
N VAL A 7 3.04 -25.73 15.95
CA VAL A 7 2.56 -24.68 15.03
C VAL A 7 3.38 -24.80 13.74
N LYS A 8 2.71 -25.11 12.64
CA LYS A 8 3.34 -25.07 11.32
C LYS A 8 3.58 -23.60 10.94
N PRO A 9 4.76 -23.24 10.42
CA PRO A 9 5.03 -21.88 9.98
C PRO A 9 4.08 -21.50 8.84
N ILE A 10 3.57 -20.27 8.89
CA ILE A 10 2.74 -19.72 7.82
C ILE A 10 3.67 -19.41 6.64
N PRO A 11 3.39 -19.93 5.44
CA PRO A 11 4.20 -19.63 4.28
C PRO A 11 4.13 -18.13 3.96
N VAL A 12 5.30 -17.53 3.73
CA VAL A 12 5.39 -16.13 3.31
C VAL A 12 4.85 -16.02 1.90
N TYR A 13 3.98 -15.03 1.67
CA TYR A 13 3.45 -14.74 0.35
C TYR A 13 4.57 -14.30 -0.60
N VAL A 14 4.72 -15.00 -1.72
CA VAL A 14 5.65 -14.65 -2.80
C VAL A 14 4.83 -14.26 -4.04
N PRO A 15 4.95 -13.01 -4.52
CA PRO A 15 4.30 -12.57 -5.75
C PRO A 15 4.76 -13.39 -6.97
N PRO A 16 3.90 -13.58 -7.98
CA PRO A 16 4.28 -14.19 -9.26
C PRO A 16 5.42 -13.41 -9.94
N ALA A 17 6.41 -14.14 -10.48
CA ALA A 17 7.61 -13.55 -11.08
C ALA A 17 7.32 -12.84 -12.41
N ASP A 18 6.33 -13.33 -13.15
CA ASP A 18 5.82 -12.76 -14.41
C ASP A 18 4.95 -11.51 -14.20
N GLY A 19 4.61 -11.18 -12.95
CA GLY A 19 3.75 -10.05 -12.63
C GLY A 19 2.27 -10.27 -12.99
N ILE A 20 1.87 -11.49 -13.33
CA ILE A 20 0.49 -11.85 -13.65
C ILE A 20 -0.12 -12.55 -12.42
N PRO A 21 -1.23 -12.05 -11.85
CA PRO A 21 -1.82 -12.65 -10.66
C PRO A 21 -2.35 -14.06 -10.97
N ARG A 22 -1.98 -15.06 -10.16
CA ARG A 22 -2.49 -16.44 -10.32
C ARG A 22 -3.94 -16.57 -9.85
N ASN A 23 -4.37 -15.70 -8.93
CA ASN A 23 -5.71 -15.69 -8.35
C ASN A 23 -6.09 -14.30 -7.80
N ALA A 24 -7.29 -14.19 -7.23
CA ALA A 24 -7.79 -12.94 -6.66
C ALA A 24 -6.99 -12.44 -5.45
N VAL A 25 -6.38 -13.36 -4.68
CA VAL A 25 -5.52 -13.02 -3.54
C VAL A 25 -4.25 -12.33 -4.05
N ASP A 26 -3.59 -12.91 -5.07
CA ASP A 26 -2.44 -12.28 -5.73
C ASP A 26 -2.80 -10.89 -6.26
N ALA A 27 -3.92 -10.78 -6.98
CA ALA A 27 -4.37 -9.51 -7.53
C ALA A 27 -4.55 -8.43 -6.45
N LYS A 28 -5.15 -8.79 -5.31
CA LYS A 28 -5.33 -7.89 -4.17
C LYS A 28 -3.99 -7.48 -3.55
N TRP A 29 -3.11 -8.43 -3.30
CA TRP A 29 -1.78 -8.15 -2.73
C TRP A 29 -0.93 -7.28 -3.66
N MET A 30 -0.93 -7.58 -4.95
CA MET A 30 -0.19 -6.79 -5.94
C MET A 30 -0.75 -5.37 -6.08
N LYS A 31 -2.08 -5.19 -6.02
CA LYS A 31 -2.70 -3.86 -6.02
C LYS A 31 -2.31 -3.06 -4.77
N LEU A 32 -2.35 -3.69 -3.60
CA LEU A 32 -1.94 -3.07 -2.34
C LEU A 32 -0.45 -2.66 -2.36
N HIS A 33 0.41 -3.52 -2.87
CA HIS A 33 1.85 -3.22 -2.94
C HIS A 33 2.16 -2.09 -3.92
N ARG A 34 1.40 -1.98 -5.02
CA ARG A 34 1.50 -0.85 -5.96
C ARG A 34 1.00 0.45 -5.32
N SER A 35 -0.12 0.44 -4.62
CA SER A 35 -0.66 1.65 -3.98
C SER A 35 0.24 2.15 -2.83
N ALA A 36 0.91 1.23 -2.12
CA ALA A 36 1.86 1.56 -1.07
C ALA A 36 3.10 2.31 -1.60
N ARG A 37 3.59 1.97 -2.79
CA ARG A 37 4.74 2.69 -3.40
C ARG A 37 4.46 4.18 -3.58
N HIS A 38 3.26 4.53 -4.03
CA HIS A 38 2.84 5.93 -4.25
C HIS A 38 2.27 6.60 -3.00
N TYR A 39 2.29 5.93 -1.84
CA TYR A 39 1.67 6.48 -0.64
C TYR A 39 2.39 7.72 -0.12
N MET A 40 3.73 7.69 -0.10
CA MET A 40 4.54 8.81 0.38
C MET A 40 4.45 10.02 -0.54
N GLU A 41 4.47 9.81 -1.87
CA GLU A 41 4.28 10.87 -2.88
C GLU A 41 2.92 11.56 -2.71
N ARG A 42 1.84 10.79 -2.57
CA ARG A 42 0.50 11.34 -2.33
C ARG A 42 0.42 12.13 -1.03
N ARG A 43 1.08 11.63 0.03
CA ARG A 43 1.11 12.31 1.34
C ARG A 43 1.92 13.61 1.29
N ALA A 44 3.04 13.61 0.57
CA ALA A 44 3.85 14.80 0.34
C ALA A 44 3.08 15.85 -0.47
N LYS A 45 2.39 15.43 -1.54
CA LYS A 45 1.53 16.30 -2.35
C LYS A 45 0.40 16.92 -1.52
N ALA A 46 -0.33 16.12 -0.75
CA ALA A 46 -1.40 16.61 0.12
C ALA A 46 -0.89 17.60 1.18
N LYS A 47 0.32 17.37 1.73
CA LYS A 47 0.96 18.33 2.63
C LYS A 47 1.28 19.64 1.92
N ALA A 48 1.89 19.58 0.73
CA ALA A 48 2.22 20.77 -0.06
C ALA A 48 0.96 21.58 -0.42
N GLU A 49 -0.13 20.92 -0.82
CA GLU A 49 -1.43 21.57 -1.08
C GLU A 49 -2.02 22.20 0.18
N SER A 50 -1.91 21.57 1.35
CA SER A 50 -2.37 22.15 2.62
C SER A 50 -1.47 23.27 3.16
N GLN A 51 -0.23 23.38 2.67
CA GLN A 51 0.73 24.41 3.07
C GLN A 51 0.69 25.64 2.15
N GLN A 52 0.01 25.55 1.00
CA GLN A 52 -0.25 26.73 0.16
C GLN A 52 -1.27 27.60 0.90
N PRO A 53 -0.88 28.79 1.41
CA PRO A 53 -1.88 29.75 1.84
C PRO A 53 -2.73 30.08 0.60
N GLU A 54 -4.04 30.16 0.79
CA GLU A 54 -4.96 30.73 -0.17
C GLU A 54 -4.43 32.10 -0.63
N THR A 55 -3.73 32.13 -1.75
CA THR A 55 -3.56 33.36 -2.51
C THR A 55 -4.93 33.65 -3.09
N ASN A 56 -5.79 34.24 -2.25
CA ASN A 56 -6.98 34.95 -2.67
C ASN A 56 -6.51 35.99 -3.69
N ASN A 57 -6.68 35.70 -4.97
CA ASN A 57 -6.72 36.72 -6.00
C ASN A 57 -8.03 37.49 -5.82
N HIS A 58 -8.05 38.32 -4.77
CA HIS A 58 -8.96 39.44 -4.67
C HIS A 58 -8.11 40.68 -4.96
N LEU A 59 -8.04 41.07 -6.24
CA LEU A 59 -7.62 42.40 -6.64
C LEU A 59 -8.15 42.68 -8.04
N SER A 60 -9.13 43.60 -8.05
CA SER A 60 -9.53 44.54 -9.10
C SER A 60 -10.26 44.01 -10.33
#